data_AF-A0A814SAK0-F1
#
_entry.id   AF-A0A814SAK0-F1
#
_cell.length_a   1.000
_cell.length_b   1.000
_cell.length_c   1.000
_cell.angle_alpha   90.00
_cell.angle_beta   90.00
_cell.angle_gamma   90.00
#
_symmetry.space_group_name_H-M   'P 1'
#
loop_
_entity.id
_entity.type
_entity.pdbx_description
1 polymer ?
#
loop_
_entity_poly.entity_id
_entity_poly.type
_entity_poly.pdbx_seq_one_letter_code
_entity_poly.pdbx_strand_id
1 'polypeptide(L)'
;MSENLILYHYPTSPFAEKIRMAMGLKKLNWRSVIVNRMPPRPYLDILTGGYRRIPVLQVGADVYCDTHLILRTLDRLQPDSPALFSNSVTQPLCWWWDKAIFVPALKLRLGLIGDQLPKEWLADRQTFIPQIKFSKEDNEQDIPLNAQRINSHLVWLTNMIDD
;
A
#
# COMPACT_ATOMS: atom_id res chain seq x y z
N MET A 1 -17.80 -14.15 13.51
CA MET A 1 -16.47 -14.64 13.07
C MET A 1 -15.42 -13.53 12.89
N SER A 2 -15.73 -12.25 13.10
CA SER A 2 -14.80 -11.13 12.90
C SER A 2 -13.73 -10.95 14.00
N GLU A 3 -13.74 -11.75 15.07
CA GLU A 3 -12.89 -11.50 16.25
C GLU A 3 -11.39 -11.80 16.07
N ASN A 4 -11.01 -12.40 14.94
CA ASN A 4 -9.65 -12.89 14.70
C ASN A 4 -8.88 -12.16 13.59
N LEU A 5 -9.35 -10.99 13.12
CA LEU A 5 -8.59 -10.20 12.14
C LEU A 5 -7.48 -9.41 12.84
N ILE A 6 -6.23 -9.68 12.48
CA ILE A 6 -5.06 -8.93 12.98
C ILE A 6 -4.34 -8.31 11.79
N LEU A 7 -4.23 -6.98 11.79
CA LEU A 7 -3.50 -6.24 10.77
C LEU A 7 -2.14 -5.82 11.32
N TYR A 8 -1.07 -6.29 10.68
CA TYR A 8 0.30 -5.84 10.92
C TYR A 8 0.59 -4.66 10.01
N HIS A 9 0.75 -3.47 10.57
CA HIS A 9 0.92 -2.23 9.80
C HIS A 9 1.78 -1.17 10.48
N TYR A 10 2.06 -0.09 9.77
CA TYR A 10 2.49 1.17 10.38
C TYR A 10 1.63 2.32 9.84
N PRO A 11 1.45 3.42 10.60
CA PRO A 11 0.49 4.47 10.25
C PRO A 11 0.76 5.11 8.89
N THR A 12 2.01 5.49 8.61
CA THR A 12 2.37 6.24 7.39
C THR A 12 2.48 5.39 6.12
N SER A 13 2.05 4.13 6.13
CA SER A 13 2.06 3.28 4.92
C SER A 13 0.80 3.54 4.08
N PRO A 14 0.93 3.97 2.81
CA PRO A 14 -0.24 4.18 1.95
C PRO A 14 -0.96 2.85 1.64
N PHE A 15 -0.21 1.76 1.45
CA PHE A 15 -0.79 0.43 1.24
C PHE A 15 -1.51 -0.11 2.47
N ALA A 16 -1.06 0.26 3.67
CA ALA A 16 -1.79 -0.13 4.88
C ALA A 16 -3.01 0.74 5.11
N GLU A 17 -2.97 2.03 4.75
CA GLU A 17 -4.14 2.91 4.79
C GLU A 17 -5.25 2.36 3.89
N LYS A 18 -4.92 1.91 2.67
CA LYS A 18 -5.85 1.21 1.77
C LYS A 18 -6.60 0.06 2.46
N ILE A 19 -5.90 -0.77 3.24
CA ILE A 19 -6.52 -1.90 3.95
C ILE A 19 -7.35 -1.43 5.15
N ARG A 20 -6.88 -0.44 5.92
CA ARG A 20 -7.67 0.15 7.02
C ARG A 20 -8.98 0.75 6.53
N MET A 21 -8.92 1.48 5.41
CA MET A 21 -10.10 2.03 4.74
C MET A 21 -11.05 0.92 4.29
N ALA A 22 -10.55 -0.15 3.67
CA ALA A 22 -11.37 -1.28 3.28
C ALA A 22 -12.04 -1.98 4.47
N MET A 23 -11.32 -2.17 5.59
CA MET A 23 -11.91 -2.72 6.82
C MET A 23 -13.02 -1.83 7.38
N GLY A 24 -12.83 -0.50 7.34
CA GLY A 24 -13.84 0.48 7.72
C GLY A 24 -15.09 0.42 6.83
N LEU A 25 -14.91 0.39 5.51
CA LEU A 25 -16.00 0.25 4.53
C LEU A 25 -16.82 -1.03 4.74
N LYS A 26 -16.14 -2.14 5.07
CA LYS A 26 -16.79 -3.42 5.37
C LYS A 26 -17.29 -3.53 6.82
N LYS A 27 -17.12 -2.49 7.65
CA LYS A 27 -17.48 -2.46 9.08
C LYS A 27 -16.91 -3.65 9.87
N LEU A 28 -15.68 -4.04 9.57
CA LEU A 28 -14.99 -5.15 10.22
C LEU A 28 -14.37 -4.69 11.54
N ASN A 29 -14.54 -5.49 12.59
CA ASN A 29 -13.73 -5.38 13.80
C ASN A 29 -12.37 -6.04 13.54
N TRP A 30 -11.28 -5.39 13.93
CA TRP A 30 -9.91 -5.89 13.73
C TRP A 30 -8.98 -5.37 14.82
N ARG A 31 -7.86 -6.07 15.01
CA ARG A 31 -6.79 -5.71 15.94
C ARG A 31 -5.62 -5.11 15.18
N SER A 32 -5.15 -3.96 15.65
CA SER A 32 -3.96 -3.29 15.12
C SER A 32 -2.71 -3.82 15.80
N VAL A 33 -1.72 -4.24 15.01
CA VAL A 33 -0.35 -4.48 15.47
C VAL A 33 0.57 -3.55 14.72
N ILE A 34 1.16 -2.59 15.46
CA ILE A 34 2.14 -1.67 14.90
C ILE A 34 3.48 -2.38 14.76
N VAL A 35 4.02 -2.39 13.54
CA VAL A 35 5.32 -2.98 13.24
C VAL A 35 6.31 -1.93 12.75
N ASN A 36 7.60 -2.23 12.86
CA ASN A 36 8.63 -1.37 12.28
C ASN A 36 8.43 -1.23 10.76
N ARG A 37 8.55 -0.02 10.22
CA ARG A 37 8.44 0.22 8.78
C ARG A 37 9.58 -0.43 7.98
N MET A 38 10.72 -0.71 8.60
CA MET A 38 11.88 -1.43 8.03
C MET A 38 12.16 -2.72 8.80
N PRO A 39 12.69 -3.78 8.15
CA PRO A 39 13.28 -4.92 8.86
C PRO A 39 14.47 -4.52 9.75
N PRO A 40 14.84 -5.36 10.73
CA PRO A 40 14.26 -6.67 11.06
C PRO A 40 12.89 -6.57 11.77
N ARG A 41 12.02 -7.56 11.58
CA ARG A 41 10.74 -7.69 12.31
C ARG A 41 10.60 -9.13 12.82
N PRO A 42 11.37 -9.55 13.84
CA PRO A 42 11.56 -10.96 14.18
C PRO A 42 10.25 -11.73 14.38
N TYR A 43 9.26 -11.13 15.06
CA TYR A 43 7.96 -11.78 15.28
C TYR A 43 7.11 -11.91 14.01
N LEU A 44 7.11 -10.90 13.15
CA LEU A 44 6.35 -10.95 11.90
C LEU A 44 7.06 -11.83 10.86
N ASP A 45 8.39 -11.79 10.82
CA ASP A 45 9.19 -12.55 9.87
C ASP A 45 9.00 -14.07 10.07
N ILE A 46 8.79 -14.53 11.32
CA ILE A 46 8.41 -15.92 11.63
C ILE A 46 7.05 -16.27 11.03
N LEU A 47 6.05 -15.39 11.16
CA LEU A 47 4.71 -15.62 10.63
C LEU A 47 4.66 -15.63 9.10
N THR A 48 5.49 -14.81 8.47
CA THR A 48 5.44 -14.59 7.03
C THR A 48 6.51 -15.35 6.23
N GLY A 49 7.39 -16.09 6.92
CA GLY A 49 8.54 -16.75 6.27
C GLY A 49 9.53 -15.76 5.63
N GLY A 50 9.64 -14.54 6.18
CA GLY A 50 10.54 -13.50 5.67
C GLY A 50 9.93 -12.56 4.62
N TYR A 51 8.62 -12.60 4.37
CA TYR A 51 7.97 -11.60 3.53
C TYR A 51 8.15 -10.19 4.12
N ARG A 52 8.68 -9.28 3.31
CA ARG A 52 9.19 -7.97 3.75
C ARG A 52 8.21 -6.80 3.60
N ARG A 53 7.13 -6.91 2.83
CA ARG A 53 6.21 -5.77 2.63
C ARG A 53 5.14 -5.74 3.72
N ILE A 54 4.58 -4.56 3.94
CA ILE A 54 3.53 -4.27 4.92
C ILE A 54 2.44 -3.49 4.17
N PRO A 55 1.14 -3.78 4.37
CA PRO A 55 0.55 -4.56 5.45
C PRO A 55 0.58 -6.08 5.25
N VAL A 56 0.34 -6.81 6.35
CA VAL A 56 0.05 -8.25 6.39
C VAL A 56 -1.21 -8.46 7.23
N LEU A 57 -2.14 -9.29 6.75
CA LEU A 57 -3.34 -9.69 7.50
C LEU A 57 -3.13 -11.10 8.04
N GLN A 58 -3.47 -11.33 9.31
CA GLN A 58 -3.57 -12.65 9.89
C GLN A 58 -5.03 -12.95 10.28
N VAL A 59 -5.44 -14.20 10.03
CA VAL A 59 -6.72 -14.75 10.45
C VAL A 59 -6.46 -16.13 11.08
N GLY A 60 -6.45 -16.21 12.40
CA GLY A 60 -6.02 -17.45 13.08
C GLY A 60 -4.57 -17.79 12.72
N ALA A 61 -4.36 -18.93 12.06
CA ALA A 61 -3.03 -19.35 11.57
C ALA A 61 -2.76 -18.98 10.10
N ASP A 62 -3.74 -18.43 9.38
CA ASP A 62 -3.58 -18.03 7.98
C ASP A 62 -3.00 -16.62 7.89
N VAL A 63 -1.96 -16.45 7.08
CA VAL A 63 -1.25 -15.17 6.89
C VAL A 63 -1.34 -14.74 5.43
N TYR A 64 -1.99 -13.61 5.18
CA TYR A 64 -2.23 -13.05 3.86
C TYR A 64 -1.29 -11.87 3.62
N CYS A 65 -0.39 -12.05 2.65
CA CYS A 65 0.52 -11.03 2.17
C CYS A 65 -0.01 -10.43 0.87
N ASP A 66 0.30 -9.15 0.61
CA ASP A 66 -0.20 -8.34 -0.52
C ASP A 66 -1.63 -7.77 -0.34
N THR A 67 -1.80 -6.48 -0.67
CA THR A 67 -3.07 -5.77 -0.43
C THR A 67 -4.20 -6.28 -1.31
N HIS A 68 -3.95 -6.76 -2.53
CA HIS A 68 -5.01 -7.30 -3.39
C HIS A 68 -5.54 -8.62 -2.84
N LEU A 69 -4.64 -9.48 -2.35
CA LEU A 69 -5.04 -10.73 -1.69
C LEU A 69 -5.83 -10.43 -0.42
N ILE A 70 -5.35 -9.47 0.39
CA ILE A 70 -6.06 -9.04 1.60
C ILE A 70 -7.47 -8.55 1.26
N LEU A 71 -7.64 -7.66 0.27
CA LEU A 71 -8.97 -7.15 -0.12
C LEU A 71 -9.93 -8.29 -0.51
N ARG A 72 -9.49 -9.28 -1.31
CA ARG A 72 -10.29 -10.47 -1.65
C ARG A 72 -10.67 -11.28 -0.41
N THR A 73 -9.74 -11.45 0.53
CA THR A 73 -10.01 -12.14 1.78
C THR A 73 -11.05 -11.40 2.62
N LEU A 74 -10.97 -10.06 2.70
CA LEU A 74 -11.96 -9.26 3.42
C LEU A 74 -13.37 -9.37 2.79
N ASP A 75 -13.48 -9.37 1.46
CA ASP A 75 -14.75 -9.62 0.76
C ASP A 75 -15.33 -10.98 1.12
N ARG A 76 -14.52 -12.05 1.10
CA ARG A 76 -14.96 -13.39 1.47
C ARG A 76 -15.41 -13.50 2.93
N LEU A 77 -14.75 -12.78 3.84
CA LEU A 77 -15.04 -12.83 5.27
C LEU A 77 -16.25 -11.97 5.67
N GLN A 78 -16.64 -11.01 4.84
CA GLN A 78 -17.83 -10.17 5.05
C GLN A 78 -18.61 -9.98 3.74
N PRO A 79 -19.27 -11.05 3.26
CA PRO A 79 -19.96 -11.06 1.97
C PRO A 79 -21.22 -10.18 1.96
N ASP A 80 -21.81 -9.90 3.13
CA ASP A 80 -23.07 -9.14 3.24
C ASP A 80 -22.88 -7.62 3.07
N SER A 81 -21.64 -7.14 3.00
CA SER A 81 -21.32 -5.73 2.72
C SER A 81 -20.95 -5.56 1.25
N PRO A 82 -21.10 -4.34 0.66
CA PRO A 82 -20.71 -4.09 -0.72
C PRO A 82 -19.31 -4.65 -1.04
N ALA A 83 -19.21 -5.34 -2.17
CA ALA A 83 -17.96 -5.94 -2.61
C ALA A 83 -16.92 -4.85 -2.90
N LEU A 84 -15.71 -5.01 -2.38
CA LEU A 84 -14.57 -4.15 -2.67
C LEU A 84 -14.16 -4.27 -4.14
N PHE A 85 -14.36 -5.47 -4.72
CA PHE A 85 -14.30 -5.71 -6.16
C PHE A 85 -15.69 -6.03 -6.71
N SER A 86 -16.46 -4.98 -7.05
CA SER A 86 -17.88 -5.11 -7.43
C SER A 86 -18.13 -5.67 -8.83
N ASN A 87 -17.14 -5.59 -9.73
CA ASN A 87 -17.24 -6.11 -11.10
C ASN A 87 -15.86 -6.50 -11.66
N SER A 88 -15.83 -7.05 -12.87
CA SER A 88 -14.61 -7.52 -13.55
C SER A 88 -13.56 -6.44 -13.80
N VAL A 89 -13.93 -5.16 -13.77
CA VAL A 89 -13.03 -4.01 -14.04
C VAL A 89 -12.43 -3.45 -12.75
N THR A 90 -13.14 -3.52 -11.62
CA THR A 90 -12.70 -2.92 -10.35
C THR A 90 -11.32 -3.39 -9.89
N GLN A 91 -11.03 -4.69 -9.96
CA GLN A 91 -9.74 -5.21 -9.53
C GLN A 91 -8.60 -4.77 -10.47
N PRO A 92 -8.69 -4.94 -11.81
CA PRO A 92 -7.72 -4.38 -12.74
C PRO A 92 -7.50 -2.88 -12.56
N LEU A 93 -8.57 -2.09 -12.38
CA LEU A 93 -8.47 -0.64 -12.15
C LEU A 93 -7.71 -0.34 -10.86
N CYS A 94 -7.99 -1.07 -9.78
CA CYS A 94 -7.29 -0.94 -8.51
C CYS A 94 -5.79 -1.29 -8.65
N TRP A 95 -5.47 -2.30 -9.44
CA TRP A 95 -4.08 -2.69 -9.71
C TRP A 95 -3.36 -1.64 -10.55
N TRP A 96 -4.01 -1.15 -11.61
CA TRP A 96 -3.51 -0.07 -12.45
C TRP A 96 -3.22 1.16 -11.60
N TRP A 97 -4.15 1.58 -10.74
CA TRP A 97 -3.98 2.73 -9.86
C TRP A 97 -2.75 2.59 -8.96
N ASP A 98 -2.61 1.46 -8.28
CA ASP A 98 -1.47 1.18 -7.40
C ASP A 98 -0.14 1.29 -8.16
N LYS A 99 -0.07 0.86 -9.42
CA LYS A 99 1.15 0.88 -10.23
C LYS A 99 1.41 2.24 -10.89
N ALA A 100 0.36 2.86 -11.40
CA ALA A 100 0.41 4.11 -12.15
C ALA A 100 0.76 5.30 -11.24
N ILE A 101 0.21 5.33 -10.03
CA ILE A 101 0.37 6.48 -9.11
C ILE A 101 1.55 6.31 -8.16
N PHE A 102 1.80 5.11 -7.63
CA PHE A 102 2.72 4.96 -6.50
C PHE A 102 4.15 5.40 -6.82
N VAL A 103 4.70 4.99 -7.97
CA VAL A 103 6.10 5.33 -8.32
C VAL A 103 6.25 6.82 -8.62
N PRO A 104 5.41 7.46 -9.46
CA PRO A 104 5.45 8.92 -9.64
C PRO A 104 5.29 9.70 -8.34
N ALA A 105 4.35 9.29 -7.47
CA ALA A 105 4.13 9.95 -6.18
C ALA A 105 5.34 9.80 -5.24
N LEU A 106 5.97 8.61 -5.22
CA LEU A 106 7.21 8.39 -4.49
C LEU A 106 8.34 9.29 -5.01
N LYS A 107 8.55 9.34 -6.32
CA LYS A 107 9.58 10.20 -6.94
C LYS A 107 9.34 11.68 -6.67
N LEU A 108 8.10 12.13 -6.76
CA LEU A 108 7.72 13.50 -6.42
C LEU A 108 8.05 13.83 -4.95
N ARG A 109 7.72 12.92 -4.03
CA ARG A 109 8.11 13.06 -2.62
C ARG A 109 9.64 13.11 -2.45
N LEU A 110 10.39 12.27 -3.14
CA LEU A 110 11.86 12.24 -3.07
C LEU A 110 12.47 13.54 -3.60
N GLY A 111 12.00 14.06 -4.74
CA GLY A 111 12.49 15.33 -5.30
C GLY A 111 12.14 16.53 -4.44
N LEU A 112 10.96 16.54 -3.78
CA LEU A 112 10.54 17.67 -2.95
C LEU A 112 11.20 17.70 -1.57
N ILE A 113 11.28 16.55 -0.89
CA ILE A 113 11.66 16.46 0.53
C ILE A 113 12.68 15.37 0.82
N GLY A 114 13.37 14.82 -0.19
CA GLY A 114 14.29 13.68 -0.02
C GLY A 114 15.35 13.90 1.07
N ASP A 115 15.92 15.11 1.14
CA ASP A 115 16.94 15.46 2.15
C ASP A 115 16.40 15.47 3.59
N GLN A 116 15.08 15.60 3.75
CA GLN A 116 14.41 15.60 5.05
C GLN A 116 13.99 14.18 5.48
N LEU A 117 14.09 13.19 4.58
CA LEU A 117 13.72 11.81 4.91
C LEU A 117 14.85 11.15 5.71
N PRO A 118 14.50 10.24 6.66
CA PRO A 118 15.51 9.56 7.46
C PRO A 118 16.51 8.78 6.59
N LYS A 119 17.81 9.04 6.77
CA LYS A 119 18.89 8.44 5.95
C LYS A 119 18.88 6.91 5.99
N GLU A 120 18.66 6.35 7.16
CA GLU A 120 18.45 4.90 7.38
C GLU A 120 17.34 4.33 6.50
N TRP A 121 16.26 5.09 6.31
CA TRP A 121 15.13 4.69 5.48
C TRP A 121 15.48 4.75 4.00
N LEU A 122 16.18 5.80 3.57
CA LEU A 122 16.66 5.90 2.19
C LEU A 122 17.59 4.75 1.83
N ALA A 123 18.55 4.42 2.71
CA ALA A 123 19.47 3.29 2.53
C ALA A 123 18.73 1.94 2.46
N ASP A 124 17.76 1.73 3.35
CA ASP A 124 16.90 0.56 3.36
C ASP A 124 16.12 0.40 2.04
N ARG A 125 15.51 1.48 1.54
CA ARG A 125 14.71 1.44 0.31
C ARG A 125 15.57 1.26 -0.94
N GLN A 126 16.74 1.89 -0.98
CA GLN A 126 17.69 1.72 -2.08
C GLN A 126 18.15 0.26 -2.20
N THR A 127 18.38 -0.42 -1.07
CA THR A 127 18.72 -1.85 -1.06
C THR A 127 17.54 -2.72 -1.47
N PHE A 128 16.33 -2.36 -1.02
CA PHE A 128 15.12 -3.15 -1.30
C PHE A 128 14.62 -3.03 -2.75
N ILE A 129 14.76 -1.85 -3.37
CA ILE A 129 14.31 -1.58 -4.75
C ILE A 129 15.44 -0.84 -5.48
N PRO A 130 16.51 -1.54 -5.90
CA PRO A 130 17.70 -0.90 -6.45
C PRO A 130 17.47 -0.20 -7.80
N GLN A 131 16.34 -0.48 -8.46
CA GLN A 131 15.94 0.14 -9.73
C GLN A 131 15.43 1.58 -9.55
N ILE A 132 15.06 1.97 -8.33
CA ILE A 132 14.64 3.34 -8.02
C ILE A 132 15.80 4.04 -7.32
N LYS A 133 16.11 5.24 -7.78
CA LYS A 133 17.08 6.12 -7.11
C LYS A 133 16.37 6.89 -6.00
N PHE A 134 16.90 6.82 -4.78
CA PHE A 134 16.28 7.42 -3.60
C PHE A 134 16.87 8.77 -3.17
N SER A 135 17.87 9.31 -3.87
CA SER A 135 18.39 10.65 -3.57
C SER A 135 17.43 11.74 -4.07
N LYS A 136 17.45 12.93 -3.44
CA LYS A 136 16.68 14.08 -3.93
C LYS A 136 17.20 14.56 -5.29
N GLU A 137 18.52 14.69 -5.42
CA GLU A 137 19.21 15.13 -6.65
C GLU A 137 18.79 14.29 -7.87
N ASP A 138 18.67 12.97 -7.71
CA ASP A 138 18.24 12.09 -8.80
C ASP A 138 16.78 12.28 -9.23
N ASN A 139 15.94 12.93 -8.41
CA ASN A 139 14.50 13.02 -8.61
C ASN A 139 13.98 14.46 -8.79
N GLU A 140 14.74 15.49 -8.39
CA GLU A 140 14.26 16.88 -8.41
C GLU A 140 13.99 17.40 -9.83
N GLN A 141 14.83 17.03 -10.80
CA GLN A 141 14.63 17.38 -12.21
C GLN A 141 13.37 16.73 -12.81
N ASP A 142 12.93 15.59 -12.26
CA ASP A 142 11.77 14.83 -12.72
C ASP A 142 10.46 15.28 -12.04
N ILE A 143 10.48 16.29 -11.16
CA ILE A 143 9.27 16.76 -10.46
C ILE A 143 8.16 17.14 -11.46
N PRO A 144 8.41 17.98 -12.50
CA PRO A 144 7.36 18.36 -13.46
C PRO A 144 6.79 17.13 -14.19
N LEU A 145 7.65 16.19 -14.59
CA LEU A 145 7.25 14.98 -15.29
C LEU A 145 6.36 14.08 -14.42
N ASN A 146 6.75 13.86 -13.15
CA ASN A 146 5.96 13.00 -12.26
C ASN A 146 4.65 13.68 -11.83
N ALA A 147 4.64 15.00 -11.68
CA ALA A 147 3.41 15.76 -11.46
C ALA A 147 2.44 15.62 -12.65
N GLN A 148 2.94 15.76 -13.88
CA GLN A 148 2.15 15.55 -15.09
C GLN A 148 1.58 14.13 -15.17
N ARG A 149 2.38 13.09 -14.88
CA ARG A 149 1.93 11.69 -14.85
C ARG A 149 0.79 11.47 -13.87
N ILE A 150 0.92 11.98 -12.64
CA ILE A 150 -0.14 11.89 -11.63
C ILE A 150 -1.39 12.62 -12.13
N ASN A 151 -1.23 13.83 -12.65
CA ASN A 151 -2.34 14.63 -13.16
C ASN A 151 -3.10 13.91 -14.30
N SER A 152 -2.39 13.31 -15.26
CA SER A 152 -3.02 12.54 -16.34
C SER A 152 -3.88 11.39 -15.82
N HIS A 153 -3.40 10.64 -14.82
CA HIS A 153 -4.16 9.54 -14.23
C HIS A 153 -5.34 10.04 -13.38
N LEU A 154 -5.22 11.19 -12.71
CA LEU A 154 -6.33 11.82 -12.01
C LEU A 154 -7.43 12.28 -12.99
N VAL A 155 -7.05 12.89 -14.11
CA VAL A 155 -8.02 13.30 -15.15
C VAL A 155 -8.78 12.09 -15.70
N TRP A 156 -8.10 10.97 -15.95
CA TRP A 156 -8.79 9.74 -16.38
C TRP A 156 -9.78 9.25 -15.33
N LEU A 157 -9.43 9.30 -14.05
CA LEU A 157 -10.33 8.91 -12.98
C LEU A 157 -11.52 9.86 -12.86
N THR A 158 -11.31 11.18 -12.98
CA THR A 158 -12.39 12.18 -12.99
C THR A 158 -13.38 11.89 -14.12
N ASN A 159 -12.89 11.70 -15.34
CA ASN A 159 -13.75 11.38 -16.49
C ASN A 159 -14.56 10.08 -16.27
N MET A 160 -13.99 9.07 -15.60
CA MET A 160 -14.71 7.82 -15.30
C MET A 160 -15.84 7.98 -14.28
N ILE A 161 -15.82 9.02 -13.46
CA ILE A 161 -16.79 9.26 -12.37
C ILE A 161 -17.83 10.31 -12.78
N ASP A 162 -17.49 11.19 -13.72
CA ASP A 162 -18.40 12.21 -14.26
C ASP A 162 -19.44 11.64 -15.25
N ASP A 163 -19.24 10.41 -15.74
CA ASP A 163 -20.21 9.63 -16.55
C ASP A 163 -21.22 8.85 -15.68
#